data_AF-A0A1H0L775-F1
#
_entry.id   AF-A0A1H0L775-F1
#
_cell.length_a   1.000
_cell.length_b   1.000
_cell.length_c   1.000
_cell.angle_alpha   90.00
_cell.angle_beta   90.00
_cell.angle_gamma   90.00
#
_symmetry.space_group_name_H-M   'P 1'
#
loop_
_entity.id
_entity.type
_entity.pdbx_description
1 polymer ?
#
loop_
_entity_poly.entity_id
_entity_poly.type
_entity_poly.pdbx_seq_one_letter_code
_entity_poly.pdbx_strand_id
1 'polypeptide(L)'
;MLHLNEVVLPTLAQNSSATIVVTTSGLVFVPRHTFPTYCATKAFLHAWAQSLCFQLRAVGIEVLELVPPYVQTELGGGRPLSDPDAMPLADYVDEVMGILERGETPEGEILVERVKALRFADQTGTYAQTHALLNPN
;
A
#
# COMPACT_ATOMS: atom_id res chain seq x y z
N MET A 1 0.50 12.91 7.83
CA MET A 1 1.65 12.00 7.59
C MET A 1 2.95 12.64 8.01
N LEU A 2 3.43 13.72 7.36
CA LEU A 2 4.67 14.41 7.75
C LEU A 2 4.69 14.81 9.24
N HIS A 3 3.64 15.48 9.71
CA HIS A 3 3.54 15.87 11.12
C HIS A 3 3.51 14.69 12.09
N LEU A 4 2.73 13.64 11.79
CA LEU A 4 2.67 12.45 12.63
C LEU A 4 4.05 11.78 12.73
N ASN A 5 4.74 11.63 11.60
CA ASN A 5 6.09 11.10 11.54
C ASN A 5 7.04 11.91 12.44
N GLU A 6 7.08 13.23 12.30
CA GLU A 6 7.91 14.09 13.15
C GLU A 6 7.63 13.90 14.64
N VAL A 7 6.37 13.76 15.04
CA VAL A 7 5.97 13.63 16.44
C VAL A 7 6.33 12.25 17.02
N VAL A 8 6.20 11.17 16.24
CA VAL A 8 6.43 9.81 16.76
C VAL A 8 7.90 9.37 16.67
N LEU A 9 8.69 9.96 15.78
CA LEU A 9 10.09 9.57 15.55
C LEU A 9 10.96 9.54 16.82
N PRO A 10 10.91 10.55 17.72
CA PRO A 10 11.71 10.52 18.95
C PRO A 10 11.40 9.32 19.86
N THR A 11 10.15 8.88 19.89
CA THR A 11 9.72 7.70 20.65
C THR A 11 10.16 6.41 19.95
N LEU A 12 9.98 6.32 18.64
CA LEU A 12 10.38 5.13 17.87
C LEU A 12 11.90 4.91 17.92
N ALA A 13 12.70 5.98 17.88
CA ALA A 13 14.16 5.90 17.95
C ALA A 13 14.71 5.36 19.28
N GLN A 14 13.90 5.32 20.34
CA GLN A 14 14.27 4.74 21.64
C GLN A 14 14.02 3.22 21.71
N ASN A 15 13.30 2.65 20.74
CA ASN A 15 12.98 1.24 20.70
C ASN A 15 14.00 0.51 19.83
N SER A 16 14.48 -0.65 20.29
CA SER A 16 15.47 -1.47 19.56
C SER A 16 14.92 -2.17 18.31
N SER A 17 13.59 -2.16 18.14
CA SER A 17 12.88 -2.69 16.98
C SER A 17 11.61 -1.87 16.81
N ALA A 18 11.62 -0.97 15.82
CA ALA A 18 10.52 -0.08 15.51
C ALA A 18 10.25 -0.11 14.01
N THR A 19 8.97 -0.21 13.65
CA THR A 19 8.52 -0.24 12.25
C THR A 19 7.42 0.79 12.04
N ILE A 20 7.54 1.58 10.97
CA ILE A 20 6.49 2.47 10.47
C ILE A 20 5.84 1.80 9.28
N VAL A 21 4.54 1.53 9.35
CA VAL A 21 3.77 0.99 8.23
C VAL A 21 2.95 2.10 7.58
N VAL A 22 3.17 2.35 6.30
CA VAL A 22 2.44 3.36 5.51
C VAL A 22 1.46 2.67 4.58
N THR A 23 0.16 2.93 4.74
CA THR A 23 -0.87 2.36 3.86
C THR A 23 -1.03 3.19 2.59
N THR A 24 -0.65 2.63 1.45
CA THR A 24 -0.83 3.22 0.12
C THR A 24 -2.04 2.62 -0.59
N SER A 25 -1.88 2.09 -1.81
CA SER A 25 -2.91 1.44 -2.63
C SER A 25 -2.28 0.86 -3.90
N GLY A 26 -2.81 -0.23 -4.45
CA GLY A 26 -2.40 -0.69 -5.79
C GLY A 26 -2.57 0.34 -6.91
N LEU A 27 -3.40 1.38 -6.68
CA LEU A 27 -3.61 2.50 -7.61
C LEU A 27 -2.40 3.44 -7.75
N VAL A 28 -1.36 3.29 -6.93
CA VAL A 28 -0.08 4.00 -7.16
C VAL A 28 0.63 3.46 -8.40
N PHE A 29 0.42 2.19 -8.73
CA PHE A 29 1.04 1.53 -9.88
C PHE A 29 0.15 1.62 -11.11
N VAL A 30 -1.17 1.45 -10.97
CA VAL A 30 -2.12 1.57 -12.09
C VAL A 30 -3.27 2.51 -11.68
N PRO A 31 -3.25 3.79 -12.08
CA PRO A 31 -4.24 4.77 -11.66
C PRO A 31 -5.64 4.50 -12.20
N ARG A 32 -6.67 4.92 -11.43
CA ARG A 32 -8.08 4.87 -11.83
C ARG A 32 -8.65 6.26 -12.10
N HIS A 33 -9.31 6.45 -13.25
CA HIS A 33 -9.81 7.74 -13.75
C HIS A 33 -10.91 8.35 -12.88
N THR A 34 -11.70 7.54 -12.18
CA THR A 34 -12.77 8.02 -11.28
C THR A 34 -12.25 8.54 -9.94
N PHE A 35 -10.97 8.29 -9.62
CA PHE A 35 -10.35 8.69 -8.35
C PHE A 35 -8.98 9.37 -8.53
N PRO A 36 -8.86 10.41 -9.37
CA PRO A 36 -7.55 10.94 -9.79
C PRO A 36 -6.78 11.55 -8.61
N THR A 37 -7.46 12.32 -7.74
CA THR A 37 -6.83 12.93 -6.56
C THR A 37 -6.41 11.88 -5.52
N TYR A 38 -7.19 10.80 -5.37
CA TYR A 38 -6.80 9.69 -4.50
C TYR A 38 -5.54 9.00 -5.03
N CYS A 39 -5.48 8.71 -6.34
CA CYS A 39 -4.29 8.11 -6.96
C CYS A 39 -3.06 9.01 -6.74
N ALA A 40 -3.18 10.31 -6.98
CA ALA A 40 -2.09 11.26 -6.78
C ALA A 40 -1.60 11.32 -5.31
N THR A 41 -2.52 11.34 -4.34
CA THR A 41 -2.14 11.37 -2.92
C THR A 41 -1.48 10.07 -2.47
N LYS A 42 -1.95 8.91 -2.96
CA LYS A 42 -1.31 7.62 -2.68
C LYS A 42 0.06 7.49 -3.36
N ALA A 43 0.21 8.00 -4.59
CA ALA A 43 1.51 8.05 -5.28
C ALA A 43 2.52 8.93 -4.54
N PHE A 44 2.08 10.05 -3.97
CA PHE A 44 2.91 10.85 -3.06
C PHE A 44 3.38 10.03 -1.86
N LEU A 45 2.48 9.26 -1.22
CA LEU A 45 2.86 8.42 -0.08
C LEU A 45 3.82 7.30 -0.46
N HIS A 46 3.68 6.70 -1.65
CA HIS A 46 4.60 5.69 -2.17
C HIS A 46 6.03 6.26 -2.28
N ALA A 47 6.20 7.38 -3.01
CA ALA A 47 7.50 8.04 -3.15
C ALA A 47 8.06 8.54 -1.80
N TRP A 48 7.18 9.01 -0.91
CA TRP A 48 7.56 9.45 0.42
C TRP A 48 8.05 8.29 1.30
N ALA A 49 7.36 7.14 1.31
CA ALA A 49 7.73 5.95 2.08
C ALA A 49 9.08 5.39 1.62
N GLN A 50 9.31 5.31 0.31
CA GLN A 50 10.61 4.94 -0.25
C GLN A 50 11.72 5.86 0.25
N SER A 51 11.50 7.18 0.20
CA SER A 51 12.50 8.16 0.68
C SER A 51 12.73 8.06 2.19
N LEU A 52 11.67 7.90 2.97
CA LEU A 52 11.72 7.79 4.42
C LEU A 52 12.49 6.54 4.86
N CYS A 53 12.32 5.41 4.16
CA CYS A 53 13.10 4.19 4.40
C CYS A 53 14.60 4.50 4.39
N PHE A 54 15.11 5.19 3.38
CA PHE A 54 16.53 5.55 3.32
C PHE A 54 16.95 6.52 4.44
N GLN A 55 16.10 7.49 4.78
CA GLN A 55 16.38 8.46 5.86
C GLN A 55 16.50 7.79 7.23
N LEU A 56 15.68 6.77 7.50
CA LEU A 56 15.58 6.15 8.82
C LEU A 56 16.50 4.94 9.03
N ARG A 57 17.16 4.44 7.98
CA ARG A 57 18.14 3.33 8.07
C ARG A 57 19.22 3.57 9.13
N ALA A 58 19.72 4.79 9.25
CA ALA A 58 20.80 5.12 10.18
C ALA A 58 20.38 5.02 11.66
N VAL A 59 19.08 5.12 11.95
CA VAL A 59 18.51 5.05 13.30
C VAL A 59 17.77 3.73 13.57
N GLY A 60 17.86 2.76 12.65
CA GLY A 60 17.33 1.42 12.85
C GLY A 60 15.80 1.30 12.85
N ILE A 61 15.08 2.30 12.34
CA ILE A 61 13.61 2.25 12.19
C ILE A 61 13.29 1.70 10.80
N GLU A 62 12.55 0.59 10.76
CA GLU A 62 12.05 0.00 9.52
C GLU A 62 10.87 0.80 8.97
N VAL A 63 10.77 0.89 7.64
CA VAL A 63 9.62 1.47 6.96
C VAL A 63 9.07 0.44 6.00
N LEU A 64 7.81 0.07 6.20
CA LEU A 64 7.07 -0.84 5.34
C LEU A 64 5.94 -0.12 4.63
N GLU A 65 5.73 -0.44 3.36
CA GLU A 65 4.59 0.02 2.58
C GLU A 65 3.53 -1.08 2.49
N LEU A 66 2.37 -0.84 3.09
CA LEU A 66 1.20 -1.70 2.91
C LEU A 66 0.45 -1.25 1.65
N VAL A 67 0.33 -2.13 0.66
CA VAL A 67 -0.33 -1.84 -0.62
C VAL A 67 -1.64 -2.62 -0.73
N PRO A 68 -2.80 -2.05 -0.33
CA PRO A 68 -4.08 -2.74 -0.46
C PRO A 68 -4.54 -2.88 -1.93
N PRO A 69 -5.23 -3.99 -2.28
CA PRO A 69 -6.06 -4.10 -3.46
C PRO A 69 -7.42 -3.39 -3.22
N TYR A 70 -8.42 -3.69 -4.05
CA TYR A 70 -9.80 -3.30 -3.78
C TYR A 70 -10.37 -4.19 -2.65
N VAL A 71 -10.69 -3.61 -1.49
CA VAL A 71 -11.12 -4.32 -0.26
C VAL A 71 -12.52 -3.88 0.15
N GLN A 72 -13.32 -4.80 0.67
CA GLN A 72 -14.68 -4.59 1.18
C GLN A 72 -14.68 -3.71 2.44
N THR A 73 -14.62 -2.39 2.23
CA THR A 73 -14.69 -1.36 3.28
C THR A 73 -15.67 -0.26 2.85
N GLU A 74 -15.94 0.68 3.75
CA GLU A 74 -16.78 1.85 3.41
C GLU A 74 -16.08 2.87 2.49
N LEU A 75 -14.79 2.66 2.19
CA LEU A 75 -13.99 3.56 1.35
C LEU A 75 -14.62 3.73 -0.04
N GLY A 76 -15.00 4.96 -0.39
CA GLY A 76 -15.66 5.23 -1.67
C GLY A 76 -17.19 5.08 -1.66
N GLY A 77 -17.82 5.05 -0.48
CA GLY A 77 -19.27 5.24 -0.33
C GLY A 77 -20.07 3.95 -0.23
N GLY A 78 -19.59 2.94 0.51
CA GLY A 78 -20.33 1.73 0.84
C GLY A 78 -20.50 0.71 -0.29
N ARG A 79 -20.37 1.11 -1.56
CA ARG A 79 -20.36 0.21 -2.73
C ARG A 79 -19.43 -1.01 -2.55
N PRO A 80 -18.19 -0.87 -2.04
CA PRO A 80 -17.30 -2.03 -1.94
C PRO A 80 -17.83 -3.11 -1.00
N LEU A 81 -18.66 -2.77 0.00
CA LEU A 81 -19.16 -3.74 0.99
C LEU A 81 -19.99 -4.87 0.37
N SER A 82 -20.59 -4.64 -0.80
CA SER A 82 -21.41 -5.61 -1.52
C SER A 82 -20.82 -6.00 -2.89
N ASP A 83 -19.64 -5.49 -3.23
CA ASP A 83 -19.00 -5.73 -4.52
C ASP A 83 -18.24 -7.07 -4.48
N PRO A 84 -18.59 -8.06 -5.31
CA PRO A 84 -17.93 -9.36 -5.30
C PRO A 84 -16.47 -9.29 -5.79
N ASP A 85 -16.11 -8.26 -6.55
CA ASP A 85 -14.74 -8.05 -7.02
C ASP A 85 -13.84 -7.50 -5.89
N ALA A 86 -14.43 -6.92 -4.83
CA ALA A 86 -13.67 -6.48 -3.66
C ALA A 86 -13.27 -7.68 -2.79
N MET A 87 -12.02 -7.68 -2.33
CA MET A 87 -11.50 -8.67 -1.38
C MET A 87 -12.22 -8.55 -0.04
N PRO A 88 -12.73 -9.65 0.53
CA PRO A 88 -13.27 -9.63 1.89
C PRO A 88 -12.26 -9.08 2.90
N LEU A 89 -12.73 -8.24 3.82
CA LEU A 89 -11.84 -7.59 4.80
C LEU A 89 -11.13 -8.60 5.70
N ALA A 90 -11.82 -9.67 6.11
CA ALA A 90 -11.22 -10.73 6.93
C ALA A 90 -10.06 -11.39 6.19
N ASP A 91 -10.29 -11.85 4.95
CA ASP A 91 -9.25 -12.44 4.10
C ASP A 91 -8.05 -11.49 3.91
N TYR A 92 -8.32 -10.20 3.69
CA TYR A 92 -7.27 -9.19 3.54
C TYR A 92 -6.42 -9.06 4.81
N VAL A 93 -7.05 -8.99 5.98
CA VAL A 93 -6.36 -8.89 7.27
C VAL A 93 -5.55 -10.17 7.55
N ASP A 94 -6.15 -11.34 7.36
CA ASP A 94 -5.49 -12.63 7.59
C ASP A 94 -4.24 -12.78 6.72
N GLU A 95 -4.32 -12.41 5.44
CA GLU A 95 -3.18 -12.48 4.52
C GLU A 95 -2.08 -11.47 4.89
N VAL A 96 -2.44 -10.23 5.24
CA VAL A 96 -1.48 -9.20 5.70
C VAL A 96 -0.76 -9.65 6.96
N MET A 97 -1.48 -10.16 7.96
CA MET A 97 -0.88 -10.62 9.21
C MET A 97 0.04 -11.82 8.95
N GLY A 98 -0.36 -12.76 8.11
CA GLY A 98 0.49 -13.89 7.72
C GLY A 98 1.79 -13.45 7.05
N ILE A 99 1.77 -12.43 6.18
CA ILE A 99 2.97 -11.88 5.55
C ILE A 99 3.92 -11.29 6.60
N LEU A 100 3.37 -10.51 7.55
CA LEU A 100 4.14 -9.89 8.63
C LEU A 100 4.79 -10.94 9.55
N GLU A 101 4.04 -11.97 9.93
CA GLU A 101 4.54 -13.07 10.78
C GLU A 101 5.69 -13.85 10.11
N ARG A 102 5.64 -14.01 8.79
CA ARG A 102 6.71 -14.68 8.02
C ARG A 102 7.87 -13.75 7.64
N GLY A 103 7.73 -12.43 7.82
CA GLY A 103 8.71 -11.44 7.38
C GLY A 103 8.86 -11.37 5.85
N GLU A 104 7.81 -11.70 5.11
CA GLU A 104 7.81 -11.77 3.64
C GLU A 104 7.56 -10.39 3.01
N THR A 105 8.42 -9.42 3.30
CA THR A 105 8.28 -8.03 2.83
C THR A 105 9.38 -7.65 1.83
N PRO A 106 9.37 -8.21 0.60
CA PRO A 106 10.36 -7.87 -0.41
C PRO A 106 10.32 -6.38 -0.72
N GLU A 107 11.50 -5.76 -0.85
CA GLU A 107 11.63 -4.31 -1.11
C GLU A 107 10.99 -3.41 -0.04
N GLY A 108 10.60 -3.96 1.12
CA GLY A 108 9.86 -3.23 2.17
C GLY A 108 8.37 -3.10 1.89
N GLU A 109 7.79 -3.93 1.01
CA GLU A 109 6.38 -3.88 0.65
C GLU A 109 5.61 -5.07 1.24
N ILE A 110 4.41 -4.82 1.75
CA ILE A 110 3.44 -5.83 2.19
C ILE A 110 2.41 -5.98 1.08
N LEU A 111 2.51 -7.10 0.34
CA LEU A 111 1.75 -7.35 -0.87
C LEU A 111 0.90 -8.63 -0.74
N VAL A 112 -0.41 -8.45 -0.58
CA VAL A 112 -1.37 -9.56 -0.74
C VAL A 112 -1.45 -9.98 -2.22
N GLU A 113 -1.81 -11.22 -2.50
CA GLU A 113 -1.81 -11.80 -3.84
C GLU A 113 -2.63 -10.96 -4.83
N ARG A 114 -3.80 -10.49 -4.42
CA ARG A 114 -4.71 -9.72 -5.28
C ARG A 114 -4.14 -8.37 -5.76
N VAL A 115 -3.14 -7.79 -5.08
CA VAL A 115 -2.55 -6.51 -5.51
C VAL A 115 -1.38 -6.69 -6.48
N LYS A 116 -0.82 -7.90 -6.59
CA LYS A 116 0.39 -8.17 -7.37
C LYS A 116 0.21 -7.86 -8.86
N ALA A 117 -0.98 -8.10 -9.42
CA ALA A 117 -1.28 -7.75 -10.81
C ALA A 117 -1.16 -6.24 -11.09
N LEU A 118 -1.49 -5.39 -10.10
CA LEU A 118 -1.29 -3.94 -10.20
C LEU A 118 0.19 -3.59 -9.98
N ARG A 119 0.80 -4.12 -8.91
CA ARG A 119 2.19 -3.85 -8.53
C ARG A 119 3.21 -4.18 -9.62
N PHE A 120 2.97 -5.26 -10.36
CA PHE A 120 3.89 -5.78 -11.36
C PHE A 120 3.43 -5.51 -12.80
N ALA A 121 2.42 -4.65 -13.00
CA ALA A 121 1.86 -4.38 -14.32
C ALA A 121 2.92 -3.85 -15.30
N ASP A 122 3.76 -2.90 -14.86
CA ASP A 122 4.88 -2.39 -15.68
C ASP A 122 5.97 -3.44 -15.89
N GLN A 123 6.36 -4.17 -14.84
CA GLN A 123 7.43 -5.17 -14.90
C GLN A 123 7.09 -6.35 -15.82
N THR A 124 5.81 -6.70 -15.91
CA THR A 124 5.29 -7.78 -16.76
C THR A 124 4.86 -7.31 -18.15
N GLY A 125 4.94 -6.00 -18.44
CA GLY A 125 4.48 -5.42 -19.70
C GLY A 125 2.95 -5.44 -19.89
N THR A 126 2.18 -5.66 -18.81
CA THR A 126 0.71 -5.74 -18.83
C THR A 126 0.03 -4.41 -18.48
N TYR A 127 0.80 -3.35 -18.19
CA TYR A 127 0.27 -2.05 -17.77
C TYR A 127 -0.90 -1.54 -18.63
N ALA A 128 -0.74 -1.47 -19.95
CA ALA A 128 -1.77 -0.93 -20.83
C ALA A 128 -3.08 -1.74 -20.77
N GLN A 129 -2.98 -3.07 -20.66
CA GLN A 129 -4.13 -3.96 -20.52
C GLN A 129 -4.80 -3.77 -19.16
N THR A 130 -4.04 -3.81 -18.08
CA THR A 130 -4.53 -3.64 -16.71
C THR A 130 -5.17 -2.27 -16.52
N HIS A 131 -4.54 -1.22 -17.06
CA HIS A 131 -5.08 0.14 -17.04
C HIS A 131 -6.40 0.23 -17.81
N ALA A 132 -6.52 -0.39 -18.99
CA ALA A 132 -7.78 -0.39 -19.74
C ALA A 132 -8.91 -1.15 -19.02
N LEU A 133 -8.59 -2.29 -18.38
CA LEU A 133 -9.57 -3.06 -17.59
C LEU A 133 -10.07 -2.28 -16.37
N LEU A 134 -9.18 -1.55 -15.70
CA LEU A 134 -9.52 -0.73 -14.54
C LEU A 134 -10.30 0.54 -14.91
N ASN A 135 -10.14 0.99 -16.16
CA ASN A 135 -10.67 2.25 -16.70
C ASN A 135 -11.51 2.00 -17.96
N PRO A 136 -12.65 1.29 -17.85
CA PRO A 136 -13.54 1.08 -18.98
C PRO A 136 -14.17 2.40 -19.44
N ASN A 137 -14.43 2.50 -20.75
CA ASN A 137 -15.11 3.64 -21.38
C ASN A 137 -16.52 3.88 -20.83
#